data_AF-I0Z373-F1
#
_entry.id   AF-I0Z373-F1
#
_cell.length_a   1.000
_cell.length_b   1.000
_cell.length_c   1.000
_cell.angle_alpha   90.00
_cell.angle_beta   90.00
_cell.angle_gamma   90.00
#
_symmetry.space_group_name_H-M   'P 1'
#
loop_
_entity.id
_entity.type
_entity.pdbx_description
1 polymer ?
#
loop_
_entity_poly.entity_id
_entity_poly.type
_entity_poly.pdbx_seq_one_letter_code
_entity_poly.pdbx_strand_id
1 'polypeptide(L)'
;MVILGHELFATMAALEHRALEATGIHVSLLRFAISFVASVPVGALFKFIPTVRGKHTFAIVTGFALLYYPFGIGVLHLLVPTFLTYLVMLQVRENSATLSWVINFAYLIACHVAASSGSKWKEGQVDFTGAMMVLALKLISAGVSYQDGLRKSEELTPYQQAHKLTQMPSVLEWLSFTFASGNLLAGPYFELADYLNFIQKKGPWDPRSKQPTAASQYKAGALRFLKALICLGVHFFFVQYLPIDILNSEWYYKLGMVARMSVMWLVVVVYRFKYYFAWAVSEAGLIFSGFCFNGFSDKGEARWDRYANTRIRKVEFGTSAAELPAHWNTCTGNFLRRYVYERLTPRGKKATFKTLLVTQLVSGIWHGLFAGYVLFFASSAFLFESAKVIYRYEQGLGRRWDFLRTFPPLLFIKFLYTGFVLNYSAVAFLLLDFSVSMKAWKSVHFLGHFLMLAIILVSMVNPPRRPRKKDVAKSDQEATPSIKTGASRLSRNACCCSP
;
A
#
# COMPACT_ATOMS: atom_id res chain seq x y z
N MET A 1 10.37 2.94 42.15
CA MET A 1 9.85 2.94 40.75
C MET A 1 10.60 3.91 39.84
N VAL A 2 10.95 5.13 40.30
CA VAL A 2 11.72 6.12 39.51
C VAL A 2 13.18 5.68 39.23
N ILE A 3 13.86 5.08 40.22
CA ILE A 3 15.26 4.61 40.07
C ILE A 3 15.37 3.42 39.10
N LEU A 4 14.46 2.45 39.21
CA LEU A 4 14.35 1.30 38.29
C LEU A 4 14.05 1.72 36.84
N GLY A 5 13.28 2.80 36.65
CA GLY A 5 13.08 3.39 35.33
C GLY A 5 14.38 3.97 34.77
N HIS A 6 15.12 4.71 35.58
CA HIS A 6 16.36 5.37 35.16
C HIS A 6 17.45 4.37 34.74
N GLU A 7 17.63 3.29 35.50
CA GLU A 7 18.58 2.22 35.15
C GLU A 7 18.15 1.44 33.90
N LEU A 8 16.86 1.15 33.74
CA LEU A 8 16.35 0.47 32.55
C LEU A 8 16.57 1.34 31.29
N PHE A 9 16.26 2.64 31.37
CA PHE A 9 16.50 3.57 30.26
C PHE A 9 17.99 3.72 29.94
N ALA A 10 18.86 3.80 30.94
CA ALA A 10 20.31 3.86 30.74
C ALA A 10 20.84 2.56 30.10
N THR A 11 20.34 1.41 30.53
CA THR A 11 20.74 0.10 29.99
C THR A 11 20.27 -0.07 28.54
N MET A 12 19.04 0.36 28.23
CA MET A 12 18.53 0.36 26.85
C MET A 12 19.34 1.30 25.95
N ALA A 13 19.66 2.51 26.42
CA ALA A 13 20.49 3.44 25.67
C ALA A 13 21.90 2.88 25.41
N ALA A 14 22.51 2.22 26.40
CA ALA A 14 23.81 1.56 26.25
C ALA A 14 23.77 0.42 25.23
N LEU A 15 22.70 -0.40 25.24
CA LEU A 15 22.48 -1.46 24.24
C LEU A 15 22.30 -0.90 22.82
N GLU A 16 21.54 0.19 22.68
CA GLU A 16 21.33 0.86 21.40
C GLU A 16 22.62 1.46 20.83
N HIS A 17 23.45 2.07 21.69
CA HIS A 17 24.77 2.57 21.28
C HIS A 17 25.71 1.44 20.85
N ARG A 18 25.77 0.34 21.60
CA ARG A 18 26.56 -0.84 21.22
C ARG A 18 26.07 -1.47 19.90
N ALA A 19 24.77 -1.49 19.66
CA ALA A 19 24.22 -1.97 18.40
C ALA A 19 24.59 -1.07 17.21
N LEU A 20 24.53 0.26 17.39
CA LEU A 20 25.02 1.22 16.39
C LEU A 20 26.50 0.97 16.05
N GLU A 21 27.36 0.82 17.07
CA GLU A 21 28.79 0.57 16.88
C GLU A 21 29.07 -0.77 16.18
N ALA A 22 28.32 -1.82 16.53
CA ALA A 22 28.54 -3.16 16.00
C ALA A 22 27.99 -3.35 14.57
N THR A 23 26.88 -2.70 14.21
CA THR A 23 26.16 -2.96 12.96
C THR A 23 26.09 -1.78 12.00
N GLY A 24 26.48 -0.57 12.43
CA GLY A 24 26.31 0.66 11.66
C GLY A 24 24.84 1.06 11.43
N ILE A 25 23.89 0.45 12.13
CA ILE A 25 22.45 0.73 11.98
C ILE A 25 22.09 1.92 12.86
N HIS A 26 21.52 2.97 12.25
CA HIS A 26 21.09 4.14 13.00
C HIS A 26 20.09 3.80 14.10
N VAL A 27 20.24 4.41 15.29
CA VAL A 27 19.43 4.11 16.48
C VAL A 27 17.93 4.25 16.22
N SER A 28 17.51 5.25 15.45
CA SER A 28 16.09 5.44 15.09
C SER A 28 15.53 4.28 14.26
N LEU A 29 16.32 3.70 13.36
CA LEU A 29 15.93 2.53 12.58
C LEU A 29 15.86 1.27 13.46
N LEU A 30 16.80 1.11 14.39
CA LEU A 30 16.77 0.01 15.36
C LEU A 30 15.50 0.06 16.23
N ARG A 31 15.22 1.21 16.84
CA ARG A 31 14.00 1.40 17.64
C ARG A 31 12.74 1.16 16.83
N PHE A 32 12.71 1.65 15.58
CA PHE A 32 11.62 1.39 14.65
C PHE A 32 11.45 -0.12 14.41
N ALA A 33 12.53 -0.84 14.10
CA ALA A 33 12.49 -2.28 13.86
C ALA A 33 11.98 -3.06 15.09
N ILE A 34 12.43 -2.70 16.30
CA ILE A 34 11.97 -3.31 17.55
C ILE A 34 10.46 -3.11 17.73
N SER A 35 9.97 -1.87 17.67
CA SER A 35 8.53 -1.58 17.72
C SER A 35 7.77 -2.32 16.64
N PHE A 36 8.35 -2.41 15.46
CA PHE A 36 7.68 -2.99 14.33
C PHE A 36 7.51 -4.50 14.45
N VAL A 37 8.55 -5.21 14.91
CA VAL A 37 8.43 -6.63 15.25
C VAL A 37 7.51 -6.83 16.45
N ALA A 38 7.56 -5.95 17.45
CA ALA A 38 6.67 -5.98 18.62
C ALA A 38 5.18 -5.80 18.25
N SER A 39 4.86 -5.19 17.11
CA SER A 39 3.48 -5.10 16.61
C SER A 39 2.84 -6.48 16.35
N VAL A 40 3.64 -7.52 16.07
CA VAL A 40 3.19 -8.88 15.80
C VAL A 40 2.60 -9.55 17.05
N PRO A 41 3.32 -9.68 18.18
CA PRO A 41 2.74 -10.20 19.42
C PRO A 41 1.62 -9.31 19.96
N VAL A 42 1.70 -7.97 19.81
CA VAL A 42 0.58 -7.07 20.16
C VAL A 42 -0.68 -7.44 19.37
N GLY A 43 -0.55 -7.71 18.07
CA GLY A 43 -1.64 -8.22 17.24
C GLY A 43 -2.21 -9.54 17.75
N ALA A 44 -1.36 -10.49 18.17
CA ALA A 44 -1.81 -11.76 18.74
C ALA A 44 -2.57 -11.57 20.08
N LEU A 45 -2.11 -10.65 20.92
CA LEU A 45 -2.74 -10.34 22.21
C LEU A 45 -4.13 -9.71 22.05
N PHE A 46 -4.38 -9.01 20.93
CA PHE A 46 -5.65 -8.36 20.62
C PHE A 46 -6.86 -9.31 20.72
N LYS A 47 -6.67 -10.59 20.40
CA LYS A 47 -7.73 -11.60 20.42
C LYS A 47 -8.26 -11.90 21.82
N PHE A 48 -7.42 -11.76 22.85
CA PHE A 48 -7.78 -12.05 24.23
C PHE A 48 -8.61 -10.94 24.88
N ILE A 49 -8.78 -9.80 24.19
CA ILE A 49 -9.56 -8.68 24.71
C ILE A 49 -11.05 -8.92 24.44
N PRO A 50 -11.87 -9.15 25.49
CA PRO A 50 -13.22 -9.69 25.31
C PRO A 50 -14.26 -8.63 24.95
N THR A 51 -14.11 -7.40 25.47
CA THR A 51 -15.09 -6.32 25.31
C THR A 51 -14.75 -5.39 24.15
N VAL A 52 -15.78 -4.81 23.53
CA VAL A 52 -15.63 -3.81 22.45
C VAL A 52 -14.86 -2.59 22.94
N ARG A 53 -15.23 -2.03 24.11
CA ARG A 53 -14.53 -0.91 24.73
C ARG A 53 -13.07 -1.26 25.04
N GLY A 54 -12.83 -2.46 25.60
CA GLY A 54 -11.48 -2.94 25.89
C GLY A 54 -10.62 -3.04 24.64
N LYS A 55 -11.18 -3.54 23.52
CA LYS A 55 -10.47 -3.60 22.23
C LYS A 55 -10.06 -2.23 21.72
N HIS A 56 -10.95 -1.24 21.86
CA HIS A 56 -10.61 0.13 21.50
C HIS A 56 -9.50 0.71 22.38
N THR A 57 -9.64 0.60 23.70
CA THR A 57 -8.61 1.07 24.64
C THR A 57 -7.27 0.39 24.41
N PHE A 58 -7.27 -0.94 24.21
CA PHE A 58 -6.07 -1.71 23.91
C PHE A 58 -5.39 -1.21 22.62
N ALA A 59 -6.15 -1.00 21.55
CA ALA A 59 -5.62 -0.50 20.29
C ALA A 59 -4.97 0.88 20.43
N ILE A 60 -5.59 1.79 21.20
CA ILE A 60 -5.05 3.13 21.47
C ILE A 60 -3.75 3.05 22.26
N VAL A 61 -3.77 2.36 23.41
CA VAL A 61 -2.63 2.30 24.33
C VAL A 61 -1.43 1.63 23.67
N THR A 62 -1.63 0.45 23.08
CA THR A 62 -0.54 -0.29 22.43
C THR A 62 -0.06 0.41 21.16
N GLY A 63 -0.98 0.95 20.36
CA GLY A 63 -0.66 1.72 19.17
C GLY A 63 0.21 2.94 19.45
N PHE A 64 -0.18 3.73 20.45
CA PHE A 64 0.59 4.89 20.88
C PHE A 64 1.95 4.48 21.44
N ALA A 65 2.02 3.44 22.29
CA ALA A 65 3.29 2.95 22.84
C ALA A 65 4.26 2.49 21.74
N LEU A 66 3.78 1.73 20.76
CA LEU A 66 4.58 1.27 19.62
C LEU A 66 5.13 2.41 18.77
N LEU A 67 4.42 3.55 18.69
CA LEU A 67 4.86 4.73 17.95
C LEU A 67 5.74 5.66 18.78
N TYR A 68 5.48 5.78 20.07
CA TYR A 68 6.24 6.64 20.98
C TYR A 68 7.69 6.15 21.14
N TYR A 69 7.92 4.84 21.21
CA TYR A 69 9.28 4.30 21.36
C TYR A 69 10.26 4.73 20.23
N PRO A 70 9.93 4.58 18.93
CA PRO A 70 10.82 5.00 17.86
C PRO A 70 10.81 6.50 17.56
N PHE A 71 9.70 7.20 17.84
CA PHE A 71 9.51 8.59 17.40
C PHE A 71 9.55 9.63 18.53
N GLY A 72 9.53 9.20 19.79
CA GLY A 72 9.47 10.06 20.96
C GLY A 72 8.30 11.05 20.89
N ILE A 73 8.59 12.31 21.24
CA ILE A 73 7.60 13.39 21.24
C ILE A 73 7.05 13.70 19.84
N GLY A 74 7.76 13.31 18.77
CA GLY A 74 7.31 13.48 17.39
C GLY A 74 5.96 12.82 17.10
N VAL A 75 5.59 11.79 17.87
CA VAL A 75 4.28 11.13 17.77
C VAL A 75 3.11 12.10 18.00
N LEU A 76 3.31 13.19 18.76
CA LEU A 76 2.26 14.17 19.03
C LEU A 76 1.82 14.91 17.76
N HIS A 77 2.66 15.01 16.73
CA HIS A 77 2.27 15.55 15.43
C HIS A 77 1.16 14.73 14.75
N LEU A 78 1.01 13.44 15.08
CA LEU A 78 -0.09 12.61 14.56
C LEU A 78 -1.45 13.06 15.12
N LEU A 79 -1.48 13.66 16.32
CA LEU A 79 -2.72 14.08 16.98
C LEU A 79 -3.35 15.29 16.31
N VAL A 80 -2.56 16.20 15.75
CA VAL A 80 -3.04 17.43 15.11
C VAL A 80 -3.98 17.14 13.92
N PRO A 81 -3.56 16.43 12.85
CA PRO A 81 -4.45 16.14 11.74
C PRO A 81 -5.59 15.20 12.15
N THR A 82 -5.37 14.32 13.13
CA THR A 82 -6.40 13.44 13.71
C THR A 82 -7.54 14.25 14.35
N PHE A 83 -7.19 15.27 15.14
CA PHE A 83 -8.15 16.14 15.80
C PHE A 83 -8.86 17.05 14.78
N LEU A 84 -8.10 17.71 13.91
CA LEU A 84 -8.66 18.63 12.91
C LEU A 84 -9.60 17.92 11.93
N THR A 85 -9.25 16.71 11.49
CA THR A 85 -10.12 15.91 10.60
C THR A 85 -11.42 15.52 11.32
N TYR A 86 -11.36 15.10 12.58
CA TYR A 86 -12.56 14.79 13.36
C TYR A 86 -13.47 16.00 13.53
N LEU A 87 -12.89 17.17 13.82
CA LEU A 87 -13.63 18.43 13.98
C LEU A 87 -14.33 18.83 12.69
N VAL A 88 -13.65 18.71 11.54
CA VAL A 88 -14.24 18.97 10.22
C VAL A 88 -15.37 18.01 9.91
N MET A 89 -15.20 16.72 10.20
CA MET A 89 -16.29 15.74 10.03
C MET A 89 -17.49 16.10 10.92
N LEU A 90 -17.24 16.53 12.17
CA LEU A 90 -18.29 16.91 13.12
C LEU A 90 -19.04 18.18 12.69
N GLN A 91 -18.33 19.21 12.21
CA GLN A 91 -18.91 20.54 11.97
C GLN A 91 -19.36 20.77 10.52
N VAL A 92 -18.68 20.16 9.54
CA VAL A 92 -18.85 20.50 8.12
C VAL A 92 -18.90 19.24 7.25
N ARG A 93 -19.84 18.32 7.55
CA ARG A 93 -19.97 17.03 6.87
C ARG A 93 -19.99 17.13 5.34
N GLU A 94 -20.70 18.11 4.79
CA GLU A 94 -20.84 18.32 3.34
C GLU A 94 -19.52 18.62 2.62
N ASN A 95 -18.54 19.21 3.32
CA ASN A 95 -17.22 19.54 2.77
C ASN A 95 -16.09 18.70 3.40
N SER A 96 -16.44 17.71 4.22
CA SER A 96 -15.46 16.94 4.98
C SER A 96 -14.46 16.19 4.10
N ALA A 97 -14.81 15.79 2.88
CA ALA A 97 -13.88 15.21 1.91
C ALA A 97 -12.76 16.18 1.54
N THR A 98 -13.12 17.35 1.00
CA THR A 98 -12.16 18.35 0.51
C THR A 98 -11.29 18.88 1.64
N LEU A 99 -11.90 19.21 2.78
CA LEU A 99 -11.18 19.71 3.93
C LEU A 99 -10.24 18.65 4.53
N SER A 100 -10.64 17.37 4.54
CA SER A 100 -9.73 16.28 4.96
C SER A 100 -8.51 16.19 4.05
N TRP A 101 -8.67 16.30 2.72
CA TRP A 101 -7.55 16.34 1.80
C TRP A 101 -6.61 17.51 2.09
N VAL A 102 -7.16 18.73 2.20
CA VAL A 102 -6.37 19.95 2.43
C VAL A 102 -5.60 19.86 3.74
N ILE A 103 -6.28 19.53 4.86
CA ILE A 103 -5.66 19.44 6.18
C ILE A 103 -4.54 18.39 6.19
N ASN A 104 -4.84 17.18 5.72
CA ASN A 104 -3.89 16.07 5.86
C ASN A 104 -2.68 16.21 4.93
N PHE A 105 -2.87 16.62 3.67
CA PHE A 105 -1.74 16.84 2.76
C PHE A 105 -0.92 18.07 3.14
N ALA A 106 -1.55 19.19 3.47
CA ALA A 106 -0.82 20.39 3.87
C ALA A 106 0.02 20.14 5.12
N TYR A 107 -0.55 19.47 6.13
CA TYR A 107 0.16 19.14 7.36
C TYR A 107 1.28 18.12 7.13
N LEU A 108 1.04 17.07 6.34
CA LEU A 108 2.06 16.09 5.96
C LEU A 108 3.23 16.75 5.22
N ILE A 109 2.95 17.62 4.25
CA ILE A 109 3.98 18.36 3.50
C ILE A 109 4.77 19.26 4.45
N ALA A 110 4.09 20.02 5.31
CA ALA A 110 4.76 20.89 6.28
C ALA A 110 5.71 20.08 7.19
N CYS A 111 5.29 18.90 7.64
CA CYS A 111 6.14 18.05 8.45
C CYS A 111 7.31 17.42 7.68
N HIS A 112 7.10 16.98 6.43
CA HIS A 112 8.18 16.50 5.56
C HIS A 112 9.28 17.54 5.41
N VAL A 113 8.90 18.82 5.24
CA VAL A 113 9.83 19.95 5.15
C VAL A 113 10.50 20.21 6.50
N ALA A 114 9.72 20.38 7.57
CA ALA A 114 10.24 20.72 8.89
C ALA A 114 11.18 19.63 9.46
N ALA A 115 10.89 18.36 9.20
CA ALA A 115 11.70 17.24 9.68
C ALA A 115 12.88 16.88 8.75
N SER A 116 12.95 17.47 7.54
CA SER A 116 13.92 17.10 6.49
C SER A 116 13.92 15.59 6.19
N SER A 117 12.73 14.99 6.15
CA SER A 117 12.57 13.53 6.23
C SER A 117 13.26 12.76 5.13
N GLY A 118 13.25 13.25 3.88
CA GLY A 118 13.93 12.54 2.80
C GLY A 118 15.45 12.49 2.95
N SER A 119 16.10 13.52 3.52
CA SER A 119 17.53 13.47 3.82
C SER A 119 17.83 12.43 4.91
N LYS A 120 17.06 12.47 6.00
CA LYS A 120 17.16 11.50 7.10
C LYS A 120 16.97 10.06 6.62
N TRP A 121 15.97 9.82 5.78
CA TRP A 121 15.69 8.48 5.25
C TRP A 121 16.77 8.00 4.29
N LYS A 122 17.40 8.90 3.53
CA LYS A 122 18.56 8.59 2.69
C LYS A 122 19.76 8.14 3.53
N GLU A 123 19.96 8.77 4.69
CA GLU A 123 21.00 8.42 5.67
C GLU A 123 20.65 7.17 6.50
N GLY A 124 19.52 6.51 6.23
CA GLY A 124 19.11 5.29 6.95
C GLY A 124 18.41 5.55 8.28
N GLN A 125 18.04 6.80 8.58
CA GLN A 125 17.20 7.14 9.73
C GLN A 125 15.71 6.97 9.40
N VAL A 126 14.87 6.82 10.42
CA VAL A 126 13.40 6.85 10.28
C VAL A 126 12.82 7.90 11.22
N ASP A 127 11.78 8.60 10.77
CA ASP A 127 11.06 9.59 11.58
C ASP A 127 9.54 9.40 11.52
N PHE A 128 8.83 10.19 12.31
CA PHE A 128 7.38 10.12 12.48
C PHE A 128 6.57 10.45 11.21
N THR A 129 7.20 11.03 10.17
CA THR A 129 6.50 11.33 8.91
C THR A 129 6.10 10.07 8.15
N GLY A 130 6.84 8.97 8.32
CA GLY A 130 6.45 7.66 7.79
C GLY A 130 5.11 7.17 8.37
N ALA A 131 4.87 7.44 9.65
CA ALA A 131 3.59 7.17 10.29
C ALA A 131 2.48 8.13 9.84
N MET A 132 2.81 9.42 9.66
CA MET A 132 1.86 10.40 9.15
C MET A 132 1.41 10.08 7.73
N MET A 133 2.27 9.50 6.89
CA MET A 133 1.89 9.08 5.55
C MET A 133 0.72 8.09 5.59
N VAL A 134 0.80 7.02 6.39
CA VAL A 134 -0.30 6.05 6.53
C VAL A 134 -1.52 6.70 7.19
N LEU A 135 -1.30 7.54 8.19
CA LEU A 135 -2.36 8.26 8.87
C LEU A 135 -3.17 9.17 7.92
N ALA A 136 -2.49 9.94 7.07
CA ALA A 136 -3.15 10.83 6.12
C ALA A 136 -4.15 10.06 5.23
N LEU A 137 -3.78 8.87 4.75
CA LEU A 137 -4.67 8.02 3.96
C LEU A 137 -5.93 7.62 4.75
N LYS A 138 -5.76 7.23 6.02
CA LYS A 138 -6.84 6.83 6.94
C LYS A 138 -7.80 7.98 7.25
N LEU A 139 -7.25 9.17 7.50
CA LEU A 139 -8.03 10.34 7.86
C LEU A 139 -8.81 10.88 6.65
N ILE A 140 -8.15 10.96 5.49
CA ILE A 140 -8.79 11.37 4.24
C ILE A 140 -9.90 10.41 3.86
N SER A 141 -9.66 9.10 3.94
CA SER A 141 -10.69 8.14 3.56
C SER A 141 -11.90 8.19 4.48
N ALA A 142 -11.70 8.37 5.79
CA ALA A 142 -12.80 8.52 6.73
C ALA A 142 -13.64 9.77 6.46
N GLY A 143 -12.99 10.92 6.24
CA GLY A 143 -13.69 12.17 5.91
C GLY A 143 -14.47 12.05 4.60
N VAL A 144 -13.85 11.50 3.56
CA VAL A 144 -14.51 11.28 2.27
C VAL A 144 -15.67 10.29 2.39
N SER A 145 -15.50 9.17 3.08
CA SER A 145 -16.54 8.15 3.27
C SER A 145 -17.71 8.66 4.11
N TYR A 146 -17.48 9.60 5.03
CA TYR A 146 -18.54 10.24 5.82
C TYR A 146 -19.36 11.26 5.01
N GLN A 147 -18.71 12.02 4.13
CA GLN A 147 -19.39 12.86 3.15
C GLN A 147 -20.21 12.02 2.16
N ASP A 148 -19.66 10.91 1.66
CA ASP A 148 -20.40 9.99 0.78
C ASP A 148 -21.67 9.42 1.44
N GLY A 149 -21.73 9.38 2.76
CA GLY A 149 -22.93 8.98 3.50
C GLY A 149 -24.15 9.90 3.31
N LEU A 150 -23.97 11.10 2.76
CA LEU A 150 -25.06 12.01 2.36
C LEU A 150 -25.63 11.69 0.97
N ARG A 151 -24.96 10.83 0.21
CA ARG A 151 -25.30 10.57 -1.20
C ARG A 151 -26.24 9.39 -1.33
N LYS A 152 -27.06 9.43 -2.38
CA LYS A 152 -27.96 8.32 -2.74
C LYS A 152 -27.15 7.10 -3.21
N SER A 153 -27.73 5.90 -3.10
CA SER A 153 -26.98 4.66 -3.39
C SER A 153 -26.63 4.52 -4.88
N GLU A 154 -27.46 5.06 -5.78
CA GLU A 154 -27.29 5.00 -7.24
C GLU A 154 -26.12 5.86 -7.71
N GLU A 155 -25.71 6.81 -6.87
CA GLU A 155 -24.59 7.71 -7.11
C GLU A 155 -23.23 7.12 -6.73
N LEU A 156 -23.23 6.05 -5.94
CA LEU A 156 -22.03 5.49 -5.35
C LEU A 156 -21.58 4.25 -6.11
N THR A 157 -20.27 4.10 -6.27
CA THR A 157 -19.72 2.82 -6.74
C THR A 157 -19.97 1.73 -5.68
N PRO A 158 -19.94 0.43 -6.05
CA PRO A 158 -20.08 -0.65 -5.06
C PRO A 158 -19.07 -0.55 -3.91
N TYR A 159 -17.86 -0.07 -4.19
CA TYR A 159 -16.84 0.16 -3.16
C TYR A 159 -17.23 1.29 -2.21
N GLN A 160 -17.68 2.43 -2.75
CA GLN A 160 -18.11 3.58 -1.94
C GLN A 160 -19.33 3.22 -1.10
N GLN A 161 -20.30 2.50 -1.67
CA GLN A 161 -21.48 2.06 -0.95
C GLN A 161 -21.13 1.14 0.23
N ALA A 162 -20.15 0.24 0.07
CA ALA A 162 -19.72 -0.67 1.12
C ALA A 162 -18.97 0.01 2.28
N HIS A 163 -18.33 1.17 2.02
CA HIS A 163 -17.48 1.86 3.01
C HIS A 163 -18.01 3.23 3.45
N LYS A 164 -19.16 3.67 2.92
CA LYS A 164 -19.77 4.94 3.35
C LYS A 164 -20.10 4.90 4.84
N LEU A 165 -19.95 6.04 5.48
CA LEU A 165 -20.25 6.21 6.90
C LEU A 165 -21.50 7.09 7.03
N THR A 166 -22.55 6.54 7.62
CA THR A 166 -23.81 7.27 7.85
C THR A 166 -23.81 7.99 9.20
N GLN A 167 -23.05 7.48 10.17
CA GLN A 167 -22.93 7.99 11.53
C GLN A 167 -21.48 8.36 11.82
N MET A 168 -21.29 9.37 12.68
CA MET A 168 -19.99 9.78 13.16
C MET A 168 -19.44 8.71 14.13
N PRO A 169 -18.17 8.28 14.01
CA PRO A 169 -17.54 7.46 15.05
C PRO A 169 -17.47 8.26 16.35
N SER A 170 -17.61 7.57 17.49
CA SER A 170 -17.27 8.16 18.78
C SER A 170 -15.78 8.53 18.85
N VAL A 171 -15.39 9.41 19.77
CA VAL A 171 -13.97 9.77 20.00
C VAL A 171 -13.12 8.53 20.29
N LEU A 172 -13.66 7.57 21.05
CA LEU A 172 -12.98 6.32 21.35
C LEU A 172 -12.74 5.48 20.08
N GLU A 173 -13.77 5.32 19.25
CA GLU A 173 -13.67 4.60 17.97
C GLU A 173 -12.70 5.28 17.01
N TRP A 174 -12.71 6.61 16.96
CA TRP A 174 -11.84 7.42 16.11
C TRP A 174 -10.36 7.28 16.49
N LEU A 175 -10.02 7.49 17.76
CA LEU A 175 -8.64 7.34 18.24
C LEU A 175 -8.16 5.90 18.09
N SER A 176 -9.05 4.94 18.37
CA SER A 176 -8.78 3.51 18.21
C SER A 176 -8.48 3.15 16.75
N PHE A 177 -9.27 3.66 15.81
CA PHE A 177 -9.01 3.49 14.38
C PHE A 177 -7.66 4.09 14.02
N THR A 178 -7.41 5.34 14.40
CA THR A 178 -6.19 6.08 14.10
C THR A 178 -4.94 5.32 14.53
N PHE A 179 -4.87 4.88 15.79
CA PHE A 179 -3.69 4.24 16.39
C PHE A 179 -3.67 2.72 16.30
N ALA A 180 -4.56 2.07 15.55
CA ALA A 180 -4.74 0.64 15.68
C ALA A 180 -3.47 -0.22 15.40
N SER A 181 -3.05 -0.98 16.43
CA SER A 181 -2.19 -2.17 16.32
C SER A 181 -0.89 -1.99 15.52
N GLY A 182 -0.23 -0.83 15.65
CA GLY A 182 1.07 -0.57 15.01
C GLY A 182 1.03 -0.41 13.48
N ASN A 183 -0.17 -0.38 12.87
CA ASN A 183 -0.31 -0.29 11.41
C ASN A 183 0.26 1.02 10.84
N LEU A 184 0.39 2.06 11.67
CA LEU A 184 1.00 3.32 11.25
C LEU A 184 2.51 3.20 11.00
N LEU A 185 3.22 2.18 11.55
CA LEU A 185 4.67 2.07 11.35
C LEU A 185 5.04 1.88 9.87
N ALA A 186 4.28 1.08 9.11
CA ALA A 186 4.55 0.87 7.67
C ALA A 186 3.31 0.57 6.80
N GLY A 187 2.10 0.74 7.35
CA GLY A 187 0.85 0.27 6.75
C GLY A 187 0.48 -1.14 7.24
N PRO A 188 -0.48 -1.82 6.58
CA PRO A 188 -1.30 -1.30 5.49
C PRO A 188 -2.30 -0.23 5.96
N TYR A 189 -2.72 0.61 5.02
CA TYR A 189 -3.94 1.41 5.11
C TYR A 189 -5.19 0.51 5.08
N PHE A 190 -6.21 0.85 5.85
CA PHE A 190 -7.51 0.17 5.85
C PHE A 190 -8.67 1.14 6.13
N GLU A 191 -9.88 0.72 5.77
CA GLU A 191 -11.09 1.52 5.86
C GLU A 191 -11.65 1.58 7.28
N LEU A 192 -12.17 2.74 7.70
CA LEU A 192 -12.80 2.91 9.01
C LEU A 192 -14.03 2.00 9.17
N ALA A 193 -14.85 1.85 8.13
CA ALA A 193 -16.03 0.98 8.17
C ALA A 193 -15.65 -0.49 8.47
N ASP A 194 -14.62 -1.00 7.81
CA ASP A 194 -14.09 -2.35 8.05
C ASP A 194 -13.54 -2.48 9.46
N TYR A 195 -12.81 -1.47 9.95
CA TYR A 195 -12.27 -1.46 11.30
C TYR A 195 -13.38 -1.53 12.35
N LEU A 196 -14.42 -0.70 12.25
CA LEU A 196 -15.55 -0.74 13.18
C LEU A 196 -16.29 -2.06 13.11
N ASN A 197 -16.53 -2.59 11.92
CA ASN A 197 -17.15 -3.90 11.74
C ASN A 197 -16.32 -5.02 12.38
N PHE A 198 -14.99 -4.97 12.30
CA PHE A 198 -14.12 -5.94 12.97
C PHE A 198 -14.21 -5.85 14.50
N ILE A 199 -14.11 -4.65 15.07
CA ILE A 199 -14.17 -4.47 16.53
C ILE A 199 -15.54 -4.89 17.08
N GLN A 200 -16.61 -4.50 16.39
CA GLN A 200 -18.00 -4.80 16.74
C GLN A 200 -18.43 -6.22 16.35
N LYS A 201 -17.54 -7.04 15.77
CA LYS A 201 -17.80 -8.42 15.32
C LYS A 201 -19.00 -8.52 14.38
N LYS A 202 -19.00 -7.72 13.30
CA LYS A 202 -20.03 -7.70 12.24
C LYS A 202 -19.50 -8.31 10.95
N GLY A 203 -20.42 -8.67 10.05
CA GLY A 203 -20.09 -9.20 8.72
C GLY A 203 -19.27 -10.51 8.81
N PRO A 204 -18.09 -10.61 8.19
CA PRO A 204 -17.29 -11.83 8.24
C PRO A 204 -16.78 -12.17 9.64
N TRP A 205 -16.75 -11.19 10.56
CA TRP A 205 -16.34 -11.39 11.94
C TRP A 205 -17.50 -11.69 12.90
N ASP A 206 -18.74 -11.81 12.38
CA ASP A 206 -19.92 -12.16 13.20
C ASP A 206 -19.79 -13.59 13.75
N PRO A 207 -19.84 -13.81 15.08
CA PRO A 207 -19.73 -15.13 15.68
C PRO A 207 -20.77 -16.14 15.19
N ARG A 208 -21.91 -15.67 14.64
CA ARG A 208 -22.96 -16.50 14.05
C ARG A 208 -22.63 -16.97 12.63
N SER A 209 -21.69 -16.30 11.96
CA SER A 209 -21.18 -16.71 10.65
C SER A 209 -20.15 -17.83 10.80
N LYS A 210 -19.88 -18.55 9.70
CA LYS A 210 -18.77 -19.51 9.67
C LYS A 210 -17.45 -18.80 10.02
N GLN A 211 -16.79 -19.23 11.08
CA GLN A 211 -15.54 -18.65 11.57
C GLN A 211 -14.33 -19.51 11.20
N PRO A 212 -13.16 -18.91 10.93
CA PRO A 212 -11.93 -19.66 10.69
C PRO A 212 -11.42 -20.29 11.99
N THR A 213 -10.74 -21.43 11.88
CA THR A 213 -10.10 -22.05 13.06
C THR A 213 -8.92 -21.21 13.55
N ALA A 214 -8.63 -21.26 14.85
CA ALA A 214 -7.46 -20.61 15.42
C ALA A 214 -6.16 -21.11 14.74
N ALA A 215 -6.06 -22.42 14.46
CA ALA A 215 -4.92 -23.00 13.75
C ALA A 215 -4.70 -22.38 12.36
N SER A 216 -5.77 -22.12 11.59
CA SER A 216 -5.67 -21.45 10.29
C SER A 216 -5.11 -20.04 10.42
N GLN A 217 -5.59 -19.29 11.41
CA GLN A 217 -5.12 -17.93 11.71
C GLN A 217 -3.64 -17.90 12.09
N TYR A 218 -3.24 -18.69 13.09
CA TYR A 218 -1.85 -18.74 13.57
C TYR A 218 -0.90 -19.22 12.47
N LYS A 219 -1.29 -20.23 11.68
CA LYS A 219 -0.51 -20.68 10.52
C LYS A 219 -0.33 -19.55 9.51
N ALA A 220 -1.40 -18.83 9.14
CA ALA A 220 -1.33 -17.74 8.19
C ALA A 220 -0.44 -16.59 8.69
N GLY A 221 -0.55 -16.22 9.98
CA GLY A 221 0.27 -15.19 10.61
C GLY A 221 1.76 -15.59 10.66
N ALA A 222 2.05 -16.82 11.09
CA ALA A 222 3.41 -17.34 11.17
C ALA A 222 4.09 -17.43 9.79
N LEU A 223 3.37 -17.92 8.78
CA LEU A 223 3.88 -17.94 7.40
C LEU A 223 4.13 -16.53 6.85
N ARG A 224 3.29 -15.55 7.22
CA ARG A 224 3.50 -14.16 6.82
C ARG A 224 4.72 -13.55 7.51
N PHE A 225 4.92 -13.85 8.78
CA PHE A 225 6.10 -13.42 9.53
C PHE A 225 7.38 -14.07 9.00
N LEU A 226 7.34 -15.38 8.69
CA LEU A 226 8.46 -16.08 8.05
C LEU A 226 8.83 -15.45 6.70
N LYS A 227 7.84 -15.10 5.87
CA LYS A 227 8.06 -14.34 4.63
C LYS A 227 8.79 -13.02 4.92
N ALA A 228 8.44 -12.32 6.00
CA ALA A 228 9.12 -11.09 6.39
C ALA A 228 10.61 -11.35 6.70
N LEU A 229 10.91 -12.36 7.51
CA LEU A 229 12.29 -12.74 7.87
C LEU A 229 13.12 -13.13 6.63
N ILE A 230 12.53 -13.89 5.70
CA ILE A 230 13.19 -14.23 4.43
C ILE A 230 13.50 -12.95 3.64
N CYS A 231 12.55 -12.02 3.53
CA CYS A 231 12.78 -10.77 2.80
C CYS A 231 13.87 -9.90 3.45
N LEU A 232 13.90 -9.86 4.78
CA LEU A 232 14.93 -9.15 5.54
C LEU A 232 16.31 -9.77 5.31
N GLY A 233 16.42 -11.11 5.38
CA GLY A 233 17.65 -11.83 5.11
C GLY A 233 18.18 -11.60 3.70
N VAL A 234 17.30 -11.64 2.69
CA VAL A 234 17.66 -11.30 1.30
C VAL A 234 18.17 -9.87 1.20
N HIS A 235 17.48 -8.90 1.81
CA HIS A 235 17.91 -7.51 1.77
C HIS A 235 19.29 -7.33 2.40
N PHE A 236 19.51 -7.80 3.64
CA PHE A 236 20.79 -7.66 4.33
C PHE A 236 21.92 -8.39 3.62
N PHE A 237 21.66 -9.59 3.10
CA PHE A 237 22.68 -10.34 2.38
C PHE A 237 23.16 -9.59 1.14
N PHE A 238 22.26 -9.03 0.34
CA PHE A 238 22.65 -8.39 -0.93
C PHE A 238 23.01 -6.91 -0.82
N VAL A 239 22.50 -6.16 0.17
CA VAL A 239 22.72 -4.70 0.25
C VAL A 239 24.18 -4.34 0.50
N GLN A 240 24.96 -5.22 1.16
CA GLN A 240 26.40 -5.02 1.34
C GLN A 240 27.19 -5.07 0.02
N TYR A 241 26.68 -5.79 -0.99
CA TYR A 241 27.31 -5.92 -2.31
C TYR A 241 26.73 -4.94 -3.33
N LEU A 242 25.46 -4.56 -3.14
CA LEU A 242 24.70 -3.67 -4.02
C LEU A 242 24.15 -2.47 -3.25
N PRO A 243 25.00 -1.68 -2.56
CA PRO A 243 24.55 -0.47 -1.88
C PRO A 243 24.10 0.55 -2.92
N ILE A 244 23.14 1.40 -2.56
CA ILE A 244 22.56 2.39 -3.49
C ILE A 244 23.61 3.32 -4.12
N ASP A 245 24.64 3.69 -3.35
CA ASP A 245 25.68 4.63 -3.79
C ASP A 245 26.52 4.10 -4.94
N ILE A 246 26.49 2.78 -5.19
CA ILE A 246 27.13 2.17 -6.36
C ILE A 246 26.63 2.81 -7.65
N LEU A 247 25.36 3.22 -7.73
CA LEU A 247 24.75 3.85 -8.90
C LEU A 247 25.30 5.25 -9.22
N ASN A 248 26.07 5.85 -8.29
CA ASN A 248 26.76 7.11 -8.51
C ASN A 248 28.30 6.97 -8.46
N SER A 249 28.83 5.75 -8.36
CA SER A 249 30.26 5.49 -8.31
C SER A 249 30.94 5.59 -9.67
N GLU A 250 32.25 5.87 -9.68
CA GLU A 250 33.05 5.81 -10.92
C GLU A 250 33.02 4.42 -11.55
N TRP A 251 33.09 3.37 -10.73
CA TRP A 251 33.03 1.98 -11.19
C TRP A 251 31.80 1.75 -12.07
N TYR A 252 30.62 2.18 -11.58
CA TYR A 252 29.38 2.04 -12.31
C TYR A 252 29.42 2.77 -13.66
N TYR A 253 29.97 3.99 -13.72
CA TYR A 253 30.05 4.75 -14.96
C TYR A 253 31.09 4.22 -15.97
N LYS A 254 32.08 3.43 -15.52
CA LYS A 254 33.05 2.73 -16.38
C LYS A 254 32.47 1.47 -17.03
N LEU A 255 31.34 0.95 -16.53
CA LEU A 255 30.70 -0.23 -17.09
C LEU A 255 30.04 0.05 -18.46
N GLY A 256 29.98 -1.00 -19.29
CA GLY A 256 29.15 -0.99 -20.50
C GLY A 256 27.67 -0.74 -20.19
N MET A 257 26.93 -0.25 -21.18
CA MET A 257 25.51 0.13 -20.99
C MET A 257 24.64 -1.01 -20.45
N VAL A 258 24.80 -2.23 -20.97
CA VAL A 258 24.03 -3.40 -20.51
C VAL A 258 24.32 -3.71 -19.04
N ALA A 259 25.59 -3.71 -18.65
CA ALA A 259 25.99 -3.92 -17.25
C ALA A 259 25.42 -2.83 -16.32
N ARG A 260 25.42 -1.56 -16.75
CA ARG A 260 24.78 -0.47 -15.99
C ARG A 260 23.28 -0.70 -15.79
N MET A 261 22.56 -1.11 -16.84
CA MET A 261 21.14 -1.46 -16.74
C MET A 261 20.90 -2.65 -15.80
N SER A 262 21.75 -3.67 -15.84
CA SER A 262 21.69 -4.82 -14.92
C SER A 262 21.93 -4.39 -13.47
N VAL A 263 22.93 -3.53 -13.21
CA VAL A 263 23.19 -3.02 -11.85
C VAL A 263 22.00 -2.19 -11.34
N MET A 264 21.42 -1.30 -12.17
CA MET A 264 20.20 -0.57 -11.82
C MET A 264 19.06 -1.52 -11.42
N TRP A 265 18.83 -2.58 -12.21
CA TRP A 265 17.82 -3.59 -11.90
C TRP A 265 18.07 -4.24 -10.55
N LEU A 266 19.28 -4.79 -10.35
CA LEU A 266 19.63 -5.55 -9.17
C LEU A 266 19.57 -4.68 -7.90
N VAL A 267 20.12 -3.47 -7.92
CA VAL A 267 20.07 -2.54 -6.78
C VAL A 267 18.62 -2.25 -6.40
N VAL A 268 17.75 -1.95 -7.38
CA VAL A 268 16.34 -1.66 -7.08
C VAL A 268 15.63 -2.87 -6.49
N VAL A 269 15.88 -4.08 -7.01
CA VAL A 269 15.31 -5.32 -6.45
C VAL A 269 15.76 -5.51 -5.01
N VAL A 270 17.05 -5.39 -4.71
CA VAL A 270 17.60 -5.51 -3.34
C VAL A 270 16.93 -4.53 -2.38
N TYR A 271 16.79 -3.27 -2.78
CA TYR A 271 16.11 -2.26 -1.97
C TYR A 271 14.60 -2.49 -1.88
N ARG A 272 14.00 -3.18 -2.85
CA ARG A 272 12.57 -3.53 -2.81
C ARG A 272 12.24 -4.51 -1.69
N PHE A 273 13.15 -5.45 -1.41
CA PHE A 273 12.96 -6.47 -0.38
C PHE A 273 12.77 -5.88 1.04
N LYS A 274 13.32 -4.69 1.32
CA LYS A 274 13.06 -3.99 2.60
C LYS A 274 11.59 -3.59 2.78
N TYR A 275 10.91 -3.21 1.70
CA TYR A 275 9.47 -2.90 1.72
C TYR A 275 8.64 -4.18 1.85
N TYR A 276 9.06 -5.27 1.21
CA TYR A 276 8.42 -6.58 1.37
C TYR A 276 8.51 -7.11 2.79
N PHE A 277 9.68 -6.98 3.41
CA PHE A 277 9.86 -7.23 4.84
C PHE A 277 8.85 -6.40 5.63
N ALA A 278 8.84 -5.09 5.41
CA ALA A 278 8.02 -4.20 6.22
C ALA A 278 6.53 -4.55 6.13
N TRP A 279 5.97 -4.63 4.92
CA TRP A 279 4.57 -4.96 4.76
C TRP A 279 4.23 -6.36 5.26
N ALA A 280 5.13 -7.34 5.16
CA ALA A 280 4.87 -8.67 5.69
C ALA A 280 4.82 -8.70 7.23
N VAL A 281 5.64 -7.91 7.94
CA VAL A 281 5.54 -7.76 9.41
C VAL A 281 4.18 -7.18 9.80
N SER A 282 3.80 -6.06 9.18
CA SER A 282 2.49 -5.43 9.42
C SER A 282 1.33 -6.39 9.18
N GLU A 283 1.34 -7.08 8.03
CA GLU A 283 0.31 -8.05 7.66
C GLU A 283 0.26 -9.19 8.67
N ALA A 284 1.40 -9.68 9.16
CA ALA A 284 1.44 -10.73 10.18
C ALA A 284 0.71 -10.30 11.46
N GLY A 285 1.00 -9.10 11.97
CA GLY A 285 0.31 -8.54 13.15
C GLY A 285 -1.21 -8.44 12.97
N LEU A 286 -1.67 -7.96 11.81
CA LEU A 286 -3.10 -7.88 11.50
C LEU A 286 -3.78 -9.24 11.26
N ILE A 287 -3.03 -10.24 10.78
CA ILE A 287 -3.54 -11.62 10.68
C ILE A 287 -3.68 -12.23 12.08
N PHE A 288 -2.68 -12.05 12.95
CA PHE A 288 -2.75 -12.53 14.33
C PHE A 288 -3.85 -11.86 15.17
N SER A 289 -4.24 -10.62 14.85
CA SER A 289 -5.40 -9.98 15.50
C SER A 289 -6.74 -10.52 15.00
N GLY A 290 -6.76 -11.13 13.81
CA GLY A 290 -7.96 -11.65 13.15
C GLY A 290 -8.54 -10.67 12.12
N PHE A 291 -7.99 -9.46 12.01
CA PHE A 291 -8.55 -8.41 11.18
C PHE A 291 -8.43 -8.71 9.68
N CYS A 292 -7.43 -9.47 9.25
CA CYS A 292 -7.26 -9.78 7.82
C CYS A 292 -8.21 -10.86 7.27
N PHE A 293 -9.16 -11.39 8.06
CA PHE A 293 -10.08 -12.42 7.59
C PHE A 293 -10.97 -11.92 6.43
N ASN A 294 -11.04 -12.74 5.37
CA ASN A 294 -11.69 -12.39 4.10
C ASN A 294 -12.58 -13.52 3.56
N GLY A 295 -13.29 -14.20 4.47
CA GLY A 295 -14.16 -15.32 4.14
C GLY A 295 -13.39 -16.59 3.75
N PHE A 296 -14.07 -17.51 3.08
CA PHE A 296 -13.51 -18.80 2.67
C PHE A 296 -13.34 -18.88 1.16
N SER A 297 -12.36 -19.66 0.71
CA SER A 297 -12.22 -20.08 -0.68
C SER A 297 -13.29 -21.10 -1.06
N ASP A 298 -13.42 -21.40 -2.35
CA ASP A 298 -14.33 -22.44 -2.86
C ASP A 298 -14.00 -23.83 -2.29
N LYS A 299 -12.74 -24.03 -1.86
CA LYS A 299 -12.27 -25.25 -1.18
C LYS A 299 -12.57 -25.26 0.33
N GLY A 300 -13.21 -24.22 0.85
CA GLY A 300 -13.54 -24.10 2.27
C GLY A 300 -12.37 -23.64 3.16
N GLU A 301 -11.27 -23.14 2.58
CA GLU A 301 -10.10 -22.65 3.32
C GLU A 301 -10.26 -21.16 3.68
N ALA A 302 -9.91 -20.77 4.90
CA ALA A 302 -10.00 -19.39 5.32
C ALA A 302 -8.96 -18.50 4.59
N ARG A 303 -9.41 -17.35 4.10
CA ARG A 303 -8.56 -16.35 3.45
C ARG A 303 -8.17 -15.25 4.43
N TRP A 304 -6.89 -14.90 4.43
CA TRP A 304 -6.27 -13.93 5.33
C TRP A 304 -5.62 -12.77 4.56
N ASP A 305 -6.27 -12.33 3.48
CA ASP A 305 -5.71 -11.42 2.48
C ASP A 305 -6.48 -10.10 2.31
N ARG A 306 -7.40 -9.75 3.23
CA ARG A 306 -8.21 -8.51 3.16
C ARG A 306 -7.35 -7.26 2.97
N TYR A 307 -6.24 -7.16 3.69
CA TYR A 307 -5.28 -6.05 3.63
C TYR A 307 -3.89 -6.54 3.21
N ALA A 308 -3.82 -7.48 2.27
CA ALA A 308 -2.54 -7.87 1.68
C ALA A 308 -2.00 -6.72 0.80
N ASN A 309 -0.84 -6.20 1.18
CA ASN A 309 -0.20 -5.07 0.55
C ASN A 309 0.77 -5.49 -0.56
N THR A 310 1.27 -6.73 -0.55
CA THR A 310 2.14 -7.20 -1.64
C THR A 310 2.02 -8.68 -2.03
N ARG A 311 2.10 -8.93 -3.34
CA ARG A 311 2.27 -10.25 -3.96
C ARG A 311 3.61 -10.32 -4.69
N ILE A 312 4.69 -10.58 -3.93
CA ILE A 312 6.10 -10.54 -4.41
C ILE A 312 6.29 -11.17 -5.79
N ARG A 313 5.87 -12.43 -5.97
CA ARG A 313 6.05 -13.14 -7.25
C ARG A 313 5.43 -12.41 -8.45
N LYS A 314 4.27 -11.76 -8.24
CA LYS A 314 3.58 -11.02 -9.29
C LYS A 314 4.22 -9.65 -9.57
N VAL A 315 4.93 -9.09 -8.59
CA VAL A 315 5.72 -7.86 -8.78
C VAL A 315 7.03 -8.18 -9.49
N GLU A 316 7.77 -9.17 -9.01
CA GLU A 316 9.11 -9.48 -9.52
C GLU A 316 9.09 -10.19 -10.88
N PHE A 317 8.09 -11.03 -11.14
CA PHE A 317 8.00 -11.82 -12.38
C PHE A 317 6.78 -11.45 -13.25
N GLY A 318 6.23 -10.25 -13.04
CA GLY A 318 5.10 -9.76 -13.81
C GLY A 318 5.46 -9.48 -15.27
N THR A 319 4.58 -9.85 -16.20
CA THR A 319 4.75 -9.59 -17.64
C THR A 319 3.99 -8.34 -18.11
N SER A 320 3.35 -7.61 -17.19
CA SER A 320 2.62 -6.38 -17.52
C SER A 320 2.67 -5.41 -16.35
N ALA A 321 3.18 -4.22 -16.60
CA ALA A 321 3.18 -3.12 -15.64
C ALA A 321 1.74 -2.66 -15.29
N ALA A 322 0.73 -2.94 -16.13
CA ALA A 322 -0.66 -2.58 -15.85
C ALA A 322 -1.25 -3.34 -14.65
N GLU A 323 -0.69 -4.51 -14.30
CA GLU A 323 -1.12 -5.32 -13.15
C GLU A 323 -0.41 -4.94 -11.85
N LEU A 324 0.70 -4.18 -11.95
CA LEU A 324 1.53 -3.84 -10.81
C LEU A 324 0.76 -3.17 -9.65
N PRO A 325 -0.19 -2.24 -9.87
CA PRO A 325 -0.96 -1.64 -8.77
C PRO A 325 -1.78 -2.65 -7.94
N ALA A 326 -2.11 -3.81 -8.50
CA ALA A 326 -2.82 -4.88 -7.79
C ALA A 326 -1.90 -5.76 -6.93
N HIS A 327 -0.58 -5.55 -6.99
CA HIS A 327 0.43 -6.45 -6.43
C HIS A 327 1.54 -5.75 -5.63
N TRP A 328 1.76 -4.45 -5.88
CA TRP A 328 2.71 -3.60 -5.18
C TRP A 328 1.97 -2.53 -4.38
N ASN A 329 2.25 -2.45 -3.08
CA ASN A 329 1.63 -1.52 -2.14
C ASN A 329 0.10 -1.40 -2.34
N THR A 330 -0.57 -2.55 -2.44
CA THR A 330 -1.95 -2.67 -2.92
C THR A 330 -2.95 -1.87 -2.10
N CYS A 331 -2.75 -1.69 -0.79
CA CYS A 331 -3.63 -0.88 0.04
C CYS A 331 -3.52 0.61 -0.31
N THR A 332 -2.30 1.15 -0.48
CA THR A 332 -2.11 2.52 -0.97
C THR A 332 -2.56 2.66 -2.43
N GLY A 333 -2.32 1.65 -3.28
CA GLY A 333 -2.81 1.63 -4.66
C GLY A 333 -4.34 1.66 -4.73
N ASN A 334 -5.02 0.94 -3.83
CA ASN A 334 -6.47 1.02 -3.68
C ASN A 334 -6.91 2.39 -3.20
N PHE A 335 -6.22 3.00 -2.23
CA PHE A 335 -6.52 4.37 -1.83
C PHE A 335 -6.45 5.33 -3.04
N LEU A 336 -5.34 5.31 -3.79
CA LEU A 336 -5.16 6.15 -4.97
C LEU A 336 -6.24 5.89 -6.03
N ARG A 337 -6.60 4.62 -6.25
CA ARG A 337 -7.67 4.26 -7.18
C ARG A 337 -9.01 4.85 -6.74
N ARG A 338 -9.41 4.66 -5.49
CA ARG A 338 -10.76 4.97 -4.98
C ARG A 338 -10.97 6.43 -4.62
N TYR A 339 -9.92 7.08 -4.11
CA TYR A 339 -10.00 8.44 -3.58
C TYR A 339 -9.39 9.50 -4.51
N VAL A 340 -8.60 9.10 -5.51
CA VAL A 340 -8.00 10.02 -6.49
C VAL A 340 -8.47 9.70 -7.91
N TYR A 341 -8.07 8.56 -8.46
CA TYR A 341 -8.28 8.23 -9.88
C TYR A 341 -9.76 8.17 -10.28
N GLU A 342 -10.58 7.41 -9.54
CA GLU A 342 -12.01 7.27 -9.81
C GLU A 342 -12.78 8.58 -9.58
N ARG A 343 -12.34 9.41 -8.61
CA ARG A 343 -12.99 10.70 -8.30
C ARG A 343 -12.61 11.83 -9.25
N LEU A 344 -11.39 11.82 -9.79
CA LEU A 344 -10.96 12.72 -10.85
C LEU A 344 -11.51 12.33 -12.23
N THR A 345 -12.09 11.13 -12.36
CA THR A 345 -12.73 10.69 -13.60
C THR A 345 -14.19 11.13 -13.60
N PRO A 346 -14.61 12.03 -14.52
CA PRO A 346 -16.01 12.44 -14.57
C PRO A 346 -16.93 11.25 -14.80
N ARG A 347 -18.11 11.27 -14.16
CA ARG A 347 -19.12 10.21 -14.33
C ARG A 347 -19.43 9.97 -15.80
N GLY A 348 -19.48 8.70 -16.20
CA GLY A 348 -19.73 8.29 -17.58
C GLY A 348 -18.56 8.51 -18.55
N LYS A 349 -17.45 9.11 -18.13
CA LYS A 349 -16.25 9.30 -18.96
C LYS A 349 -15.17 8.29 -18.62
N LYS A 350 -14.28 8.03 -19.59
CA LYS A 350 -13.07 7.23 -19.37
C LYS A 350 -11.98 8.12 -18.78
N ALA A 351 -11.18 7.57 -17.87
CA ALA A 351 -10.01 8.25 -17.37
C ALA A 351 -9.01 8.54 -18.49
N THR A 352 -8.30 9.66 -18.37
CA THR A 352 -7.30 10.10 -19.34
C THR A 352 -5.89 9.86 -18.81
N PHE A 353 -4.88 10.03 -19.66
CA PHE A 353 -3.49 10.08 -19.21
C PHE A 353 -3.28 11.18 -18.15
N LYS A 354 -3.96 12.34 -18.28
CA LYS A 354 -3.90 13.41 -17.27
C LYS A 354 -4.41 12.92 -15.91
N THR A 355 -5.52 12.18 -15.88
CA THR A 355 -6.05 11.59 -14.64
C THR A 355 -5.04 10.64 -14.00
N LEU A 356 -4.39 9.81 -14.81
CA LEU A 356 -3.34 8.89 -14.35
C LEU A 356 -2.12 9.65 -13.82
N LEU A 357 -1.61 10.63 -14.56
CA LEU A 357 -0.46 11.44 -14.18
C LEU A 357 -0.71 12.17 -12.86
N VAL A 358 -1.86 12.83 -12.70
CA VAL A 358 -2.23 13.48 -11.44
C VAL A 358 -2.30 12.47 -10.30
N THR A 359 -2.88 11.29 -10.53
CA THR A 359 -2.95 10.23 -9.52
C THR A 359 -1.55 9.80 -9.06
N GLN A 360 -0.61 9.62 -9.99
CA GLN A 360 0.76 9.25 -9.64
C GLN A 360 1.49 10.39 -8.94
N LEU A 361 1.34 11.64 -9.39
CA LEU A 361 1.97 12.79 -8.74
C LEU A 361 1.45 13.01 -7.31
N VAL A 362 0.16 12.78 -7.05
CA VAL A 362 -0.38 12.77 -5.67
C VAL A 362 0.34 11.72 -4.81
N SER A 363 0.62 10.54 -5.37
CA SER A 363 1.43 9.52 -4.68
C SER A 363 2.87 9.99 -4.44
N GLY A 364 3.48 10.71 -5.39
CA GLY A 364 4.82 11.28 -5.21
C GLY A 364 4.89 12.31 -4.10
N ILE A 365 3.96 13.27 -4.08
CA ILE A 365 3.85 14.29 -3.04
C ILE A 365 3.60 13.67 -1.67
N TRP A 366 2.81 12.58 -1.61
CA TRP A 366 2.59 11.83 -0.37
C TRP A 366 3.90 11.25 0.20
N HIS A 367 4.83 10.81 -0.66
CA HIS A 367 6.17 10.36 -0.24
C HIS A 367 7.10 11.51 0.19
N GLY A 368 6.93 12.71 -0.36
CA GLY A 368 7.68 13.91 0.01
C GLY A 368 7.99 14.81 -1.19
N LEU A 369 8.80 15.85 -0.96
CA LEU A 369 9.11 16.87 -1.97
C LEU A 369 10.44 16.66 -2.71
N PHE A 370 11.15 15.57 -2.44
CA PHE A 370 12.38 15.24 -3.17
C PHE A 370 12.10 14.98 -4.64
N ALA A 371 12.97 15.51 -5.50
CA ALA A 371 12.79 15.44 -6.96
C ALA A 371 12.66 14.00 -7.45
N GLY A 372 13.41 13.06 -6.88
CA GLY A 372 13.37 11.64 -7.23
C GLY A 372 11.98 11.00 -7.09
N TYR A 373 11.18 11.44 -6.11
CA TYR A 373 9.78 11.00 -5.99
C TYR A 373 8.96 11.49 -7.18
N VAL A 374 9.01 12.79 -7.48
CA VAL A 374 8.26 13.38 -8.61
C VAL A 374 8.68 12.72 -9.92
N LEU A 375 9.99 12.54 -10.15
CA LEU A 375 10.54 11.88 -11.33
C LEU A 375 10.01 10.45 -11.45
N PHE A 376 10.14 9.61 -10.41
CA PHE A 376 9.64 8.23 -10.44
C PHE A 376 8.14 8.15 -10.73
N PHE A 377 7.33 8.93 -10.01
CA PHE A 377 5.88 8.85 -10.14
C PHE A 377 5.38 9.40 -11.48
N ALA A 378 6.02 10.45 -12.01
CA ALA A 378 5.76 10.89 -13.38
C ALA A 378 6.09 9.76 -14.39
N SER A 379 7.27 9.15 -14.29
CA SER A 379 7.68 8.00 -15.13
C SER A 379 6.73 6.81 -14.98
N SER A 380 6.21 6.55 -13.77
CA SER A 380 5.25 5.48 -13.52
C SER A 380 3.92 5.66 -14.27
N ALA A 381 3.50 6.92 -14.53
CA ALA A 381 2.33 7.19 -15.35
C ALA A 381 2.54 6.73 -16.80
N PHE A 382 3.72 6.98 -17.38
CA PHE A 382 4.10 6.48 -18.71
C PHE A 382 4.24 4.96 -18.73
N LEU A 383 4.78 4.38 -17.66
CA LEU A 383 4.89 2.93 -17.49
C LEU A 383 3.51 2.26 -17.51
N PHE A 384 2.53 2.80 -16.79
CA PHE A 384 1.17 2.27 -16.80
C PHE A 384 0.45 2.51 -18.12
N GLU A 385 0.63 3.67 -18.75
CA GLU A 385 -0.02 3.97 -20.03
C GLU A 385 0.52 3.11 -21.17
N SER A 386 1.85 2.95 -21.26
CA SER A 386 2.48 2.05 -22.24
C SER A 386 2.06 0.59 -22.03
N ALA A 387 1.95 0.13 -20.78
CA ALA A 387 1.44 -1.22 -20.50
C ALA A 387 -0.02 -1.41 -20.91
N LYS A 388 -0.89 -0.41 -20.71
CA LYS A 388 -2.28 -0.45 -21.21
C LYS A 388 -2.34 -0.48 -22.73
N VAL A 389 -1.42 0.20 -23.42
CA VAL A 389 -1.30 0.12 -24.89
C VAL A 389 -0.96 -1.30 -25.32
N ILE A 390 0.08 -1.90 -24.73
CA ILE A 390 0.46 -3.30 -25.03
C ILE A 390 -0.74 -4.22 -24.81
N TYR A 391 -1.42 -4.11 -23.66
CA TYR A 391 -2.60 -4.90 -23.37
C TYR A 391 -3.71 -4.73 -24.43
N ARG A 392 -3.98 -3.51 -24.88
CA ARG A 392 -4.99 -3.26 -25.93
C ARG A 392 -4.61 -3.92 -27.26
N TYR A 393 -3.34 -3.89 -27.64
CA TYR A 393 -2.87 -4.61 -28.83
C TYR A 393 -3.05 -6.11 -28.67
N GLU A 394 -2.71 -6.67 -27.51
CA GLU A 394 -2.90 -8.09 -27.22
C GLU A 394 -4.37 -8.49 -27.33
N GLN A 395 -5.30 -7.71 -26.76
CA GLN A 395 -6.74 -7.93 -26.87
C GLN A 395 -7.27 -7.79 -28.31
N GLY A 396 -6.57 -7.00 -29.14
CA GLY A 396 -6.88 -6.83 -30.56
C GLY A 396 -6.33 -7.93 -31.48
N LEU A 397 -5.50 -8.84 -30.96
CA LEU A 397 -5.06 -10.03 -31.68
C LEU A 397 -6.30 -10.88 -32.02
N GLY A 398 -6.45 -11.23 -33.30
CA GLY A 398 -7.52 -12.14 -33.72
C GLY A 398 -7.24 -13.56 -33.24
N ARG A 399 -8.28 -14.41 -33.21
CA ARG A 399 -8.23 -15.80 -32.70
C ARG A 399 -7.06 -16.65 -33.22
N ARG A 400 -6.61 -16.40 -34.46
CA ARG A 400 -5.43 -17.04 -35.07
C ARG A 400 -4.13 -16.81 -34.29
N TRP A 401 -4.01 -15.66 -33.62
CA TRP A 401 -2.80 -15.20 -32.92
C TRP A 401 -2.94 -15.22 -31.40
N ASP A 402 -4.03 -15.77 -30.85
CA ASP A 402 -4.25 -15.84 -29.40
C ASP A 402 -3.14 -16.61 -28.68
N PHE A 403 -2.52 -17.59 -29.34
CA PHE A 403 -1.39 -18.36 -28.79
C PHE A 403 -0.19 -17.47 -28.43
N LEU A 404 -0.01 -16.31 -29.09
CA LEU A 404 1.08 -15.38 -28.76
C LEU A 404 0.97 -14.87 -27.33
N ARG A 405 -0.25 -14.73 -26.79
CA ARG A 405 -0.46 -14.25 -25.41
C ARG A 405 0.14 -15.20 -24.36
N THR A 406 0.30 -16.48 -24.68
CA THR A 406 0.86 -17.50 -23.80
C THR A 406 2.20 -18.06 -24.30
N PHE A 407 2.72 -17.53 -25.42
CA PHE A 407 3.96 -18.01 -26.03
C PHE A 407 5.18 -17.68 -25.14
N PRO A 408 5.94 -18.67 -24.64
CA PRO A 408 6.95 -18.44 -23.62
C PRO A 408 8.05 -17.43 -24.00
N PRO A 409 8.59 -17.41 -25.24
CA PRO A 409 9.56 -16.38 -25.64
C PRO A 409 8.99 -14.96 -25.55
N LEU A 410 7.72 -14.75 -25.95
CA LEU A 410 7.10 -13.43 -25.86
C LEU A 410 6.83 -13.04 -24.40
N LEU A 411 6.41 -13.99 -23.57
CA LEU A 411 6.27 -13.75 -22.12
C LEU A 411 7.60 -13.38 -21.46
N PHE A 412 8.70 -14.02 -21.86
CA PHE A 412 10.03 -13.68 -21.37
C PHE A 412 10.46 -12.27 -21.80
N ILE A 413 10.21 -11.88 -23.05
CA ILE A 413 10.46 -10.51 -23.53
C ILE A 413 9.62 -9.50 -22.74
N LYS A 414 8.34 -9.78 -22.51
CA LYS A 414 7.46 -8.92 -21.72
C LYS A 414 7.91 -8.80 -20.26
N PHE A 415 8.39 -9.89 -19.67
CA PHE A 415 8.99 -9.90 -18.35
C PHE A 415 10.24 -9.00 -18.31
N LEU A 416 11.18 -9.17 -19.25
CA LEU A 416 12.38 -8.34 -19.35
C LEU A 416 12.02 -6.86 -19.53
N TYR A 417 11.10 -6.55 -20.44
CA TYR A 417 10.62 -5.19 -20.67
C TYR A 417 10.01 -4.60 -19.40
N THR A 418 9.02 -5.28 -18.81
CA THR A 418 8.26 -4.80 -17.64
C THR A 418 9.19 -4.57 -16.45
N GLY A 419 10.05 -5.54 -16.15
CA GLY A 419 11.01 -5.41 -15.08
C GLY A 419 12.06 -4.34 -15.36
N PHE A 420 12.49 -4.17 -16.61
CA PHE A 420 13.45 -3.11 -16.96
C PHE A 420 12.83 -1.74 -16.73
N VAL A 421 11.67 -1.44 -17.33
CA VAL A 421 11.07 -0.09 -17.20
C VAL A 421 10.68 0.24 -15.77
N LEU A 422 10.23 -0.76 -14.99
CA LEU A 422 9.92 -0.60 -13.57
C LEU A 422 11.18 -0.25 -12.77
N ASN A 423 12.23 -1.07 -12.88
CA ASN A 423 13.43 -0.86 -12.09
C ASN A 423 14.19 0.39 -12.55
N TYR A 424 14.31 0.61 -13.86
CA TYR A 424 14.86 1.84 -14.44
C TYR A 424 14.18 3.09 -13.87
N SER A 425 12.84 3.11 -13.82
CA SER A 425 12.11 4.27 -13.28
C SER A 425 12.34 4.43 -11.78
N ALA A 426 12.32 3.31 -11.04
CA ALA A 426 12.46 3.29 -9.58
C ALA A 426 13.85 3.71 -9.08
N VAL A 427 14.88 3.76 -9.93
CA VAL A 427 16.19 4.32 -9.58
C VAL A 427 16.05 5.74 -9.02
N ALA A 428 15.22 6.59 -9.63
CA ALA A 428 15.00 7.96 -9.16
C ALA A 428 14.34 8.00 -7.76
N PHE A 429 13.41 7.07 -7.49
CA PHE A 429 12.76 6.95 -6.18
C PHE A 429 13.77 6.63 -5.08
N LEU A 430 14.78 5.82 -5.39
CA LEU A 430 15.80 5.46 -4.42
C LEU A 430 16.84 6.59 -4.24
N LEU A 431 17.28 7.23 -5.32
CA LEU A 431 18.35 8.24 -5.28
C LEU A 431 17.92 9.58 -4.68
N LEU A 432 16.62 9.92 -4.79
CA LEU A 432 15.95 11.13 -4.31
C LEU A 432 16.43 12.46 -4.93
N ASP A 433 17.72 12.59 -5.23
CA ASP A 433 18.34 13.78 -5.78
C ASP A 433 18.10 13.91 -7.30
N PHE A 434 17.81 15.12 -7.76
CA PHE A 434 17.55 15.39 -9.18
C PHE A 434 18.78 15.11 -10.04
N SER A 435 19.92 15.71 -9.70
CA SER A 435 21.15 15.65 -10.50
C SER A 435 21.69 14.24 -10.61
N VAL A 436 21.70 13.50 -9.49
CA VAL A 436 22.16 12.11 -9.46
C VAL A 436 21.20 11.20 -10.24
N SER A 437 19.88 11.39 -10.10
CA SER A 437 18.88 10.63 -10.87
C SER A 437 19.02 10.87 -12.38
N MET A 438 19.20 12.13 -12.79
CA MET A 438 19.37 12.49 -14.19
C MET A 438 20.69 11.96 -14.75
N LYS A 439 21.78 11.99 -13.98
CA LYS A 439 23.08 11.40 -14.37
C LYS A 439 22.96 9.89 -14.57
N ALA A 440 22.29 9.19 -13.64
CA ALA A 440 22.03 7.76 -13.75
C ALA A 440 21.21 7.43 -15.02
N TRP A 441 20.11 8.13 -15.29
CA TRP A 441 19.31 7.91 -16.50
C TRP A 441 20.04 8.30 -17.80
N LYS A 442 20.80 9.40 -17.81
CA LYS A 442 21.64 9.81 -18.94
C LYS A 442 22.69 8.74 -19.26
N SER A 443 23.23 8.07 -18.25
CA SER A 443 24.21 7.00 -18.43
C SER A 443 23.69 5.86 -19.31
N VAL A 444 22.40 5.58 -19.26
CA VAL A 444 21.72 4.59 -20.12
C VAL A 444 20.85 5.25 -21.20
N HIS A 445 21.23 6.47 -21.61
CA HIS A 445 20.62 7.23 -22.69
C HIS A 445 19.09 7.37 -22.59
N PHE A 446 18.54 7.45 -21.38
CA PHE A 446 17.10 7.52 -21.13
C PHE A 446 16.28 6.39 -21.79
N LEU A 447 16.90 5.23 -22.05
CA LEU A 447 16.29 4.14 -22.84
C LEU A 447 14.90 3.73 -22.33
N GLY A 448 14.71 3.62 -21.00
CA GLY A 448 13.41 3.27 -20.43
C GLY A 448 12.29 4.25 -20.81
N HIS A 449 12.57 5.56 -20.78
CA HIS A 449 11.60 6.58 -21.21
C HIS A 449 11.32 6.49 -22.70
N PHE A 450 12.36 6.34 -23.53
CA PHE A 450 12.18 6.20 -24.97
C PHE A 450 11.34 4.98 -25.34
N LEU A 451 11.56 3.83 -24.70
CA LEU A 451 10.76 2.63 -24.93
C LEU A 451 9.28 2.84 -24.57
N MET A 452 9.00 3.41 -23.39
CA MET A 452 7.61 3.70 -22.96
C MET A 452 6.92 4.69 -23.91
N LEU A 453 7.61 5.77 -24.29
CA LEU A 453 7.08 6.78 -25.20
C LEU A 453 6.87 6.23 -26.61
N ALA A 454 7.80 5.44 -27.14
CA ALA A 454 7.67 4.83 -28.47
C ALA A 454 6.41 3.97 -28.56
N ILE A 455 6.13 3.14 -27.54
CA ILE A 455 4.91 2.32 -27.47
C ILE A 455 3.65 3.20 -27.50
N ILE A 456 3.64 4.28 -26.72
CA ILE A 456 2.50 5.21 -26.66
C ILE A 456 2.31 5.91 -28.01
N LEU A 457 3.37 6.43 -28.62
CA LEU A 457 3.34 7.12 -29.91
C LEU A 457 2.90 6.20 -31.05
N VAL A 458 3.40 4.95 -31.09
CA VAL A 458 2.95 3.94 -32.05
C VAL A 458 1.44 3.71 -31.95
N SER A 459 0.86 3.73 -30.74
CA SER A 459 -0.60 3.61 -30.57
C SER A 459 -1.41 4.82 -31.03
N MET A 460 -0.78 5.99 -31.16
CA MET A 460 -1.42 7.19 -31.70
C MET A 460 -1.48 7.14 -33.22
N VAL A 461 -0.44 6.61 -33.86
CA VAL A 461 -0.37 6.43 -35.32
C VAL A 461 -1.17 5.20 -35.78
N ASN A 462 -1.09 4.10 -35.02
CA ASN A 462 -1.80 2.85 -35.28
C ASN A 462 -2.67 2.49 -34.06
N PRO A 463 -3.92 2.95 -33.99
CA PRO A 463 -4.77 2.66 -32.84
C PRO A 463 -5.05 1.16 -32.70
N PRO A 464 -4.90 0.56 -31.50
CA PRO A 464 -5.19 -0.85 -31.30
C PRO A 464 -6.66 -1.15 -31.62
N ARG A 465 -6.88 -2.26 -32.34
CA ARG A 465 -8.23 -2.69 -32.75
C ARG A 465 -9.12 -2.90 -31.52
N ARG A 466 -10.37 -2.43 -31.60
CA ARG A 466 -11.34 -2.65 -30.52
C ARG A 466 -11.71 -4.14 -30.45
N PRO A 467 -11.76 -4.76 -29.27
CA PRO A 467 -12.30 -6.10 -29.12
C PRO A 467 -13.73 -6.16 -29.67
N ARG A 468 -14.09 -7.24 -30.38
CA ARG A 468 -15.48 -7.44 -30.83
C ARG A 468 -16.37 -7.63 -29.59
N LYS A 469 -17.51 -6.92 -29.52
CA LYS A 469 -18.47 -6.95 -28.40
C LYS A 469 -18.90 -8.37 -27.95
N LYS A 470 -18.77 -9.39 -28.79
CA LYS A 470 -19.14 -10.78 -28.49
C LYS A 470 -18.16 -11.51 -27.55
N ASP A 471 -16.90 -11.07 -27.47
CA ASP A 471 -15.87 -11.75 -26.66
C ASP A 471 -15.82 -11.23 -25.20
N VAL A 472 -16.25 -9.98 -24.97
CA VAL A 472 -16.33 -9.35 -23.64
C VAL A 472 -17.43 -9.99 -22.77
N ALA A 473 -18.55 -10.40 -23.39
CA ALA A 473 -19.66 -11.03 -22.67
C ALA A 473 -19.29 -12.41 -22.06
N LYS A 474 -18.28 -13.10 -22.60
CA LYS A 474 -17.76 -14.36 -22.04
C LYS A 474 -16.71 -14.11 -20.96
N SER A 475 -15.81 -13.13 -21.13
CA SER A 475 -14.79 -12.86 -20.11
C SER A 475 -15.36 -12.25 -18.82
N ASP A 476 -16.42 -11.44 -18.90
CA ASP A 476 -17.04 -10.84 -17.71
C ASP A 476 -17.83 -11.87 -16.87
N GLN A 477 -18.28 -12.98 -17.49
CA GLN A 477 -18.86 -14.12 -16.77
C GLN A 477 -17.79 -14.97 -16.06
N GLU A 478 -16.56 -15.04 -16.58
CA GLU A 478 -15.46 -15.81 -15.97
C GLU A 478 -14.60 -14.99 -14.99
N ALA A 479 -14.52 -13.66 -15.15
CA ALA A 479 -13.68 -12.78 -14.32
C ALA A 479 -14.38 -12.21 -13.06
N THR A 480 -15.66 -12.54 -12.85
CA THR A 480 -16.37 -12.19 -11.62
C THR A 480 -16.32 -13.36 -10.65
N PRO A 481 -15.43 -13.38 -9.62
CA PRO A 481 -15.62 -14.32 -8.53
C PRO A 481 -16.95 -13.93 -7.89
N SER A 482 -17.93 -14.84 -7.96
CA SER A 482 -19.23 -14.63 -7.35
C SER A 482 -19.02 -14.39 -5.85
N ILE A 483 -19.08 -13.15 -5.41
CA ILE A 483 -19.44 -12.84 -4.04
C ILE A 483 -20.93 -13.18 -3.97
N LYS A 484 -21.24 -14.47 -3.81
CA LYS A 484 -22.54 -14.90 -3.32
C LYS A 484 -22.60 -14.43 -1.88
N THR A 485 -23.10 -13.21 -1.67
CA THR A 485 -23.67 -12.82 -0.39
C THR A 485 -24.78 -13.83 -0.09
N GLY A 486 -24.57 -14.64 0.94
CA GLY A 486 -25.57 -15.57 1.48
C GLY A 486 -26.71 -14.81 2.18
N ALA A 487 -27.44 -14.00 1.43
CA ALA A 487 -28.58 -13.23 1.87
C ALA A 487 -29.68 -13.24 0.80
N SER A 488 -30.10 -14.44 0.37
CA SER A 488 -31.32 -14.62 -0.43
C SER A 488 -31.79 -16.08 -0.43
N ARG A 489 -32.10 -16.61 0.76
CA ARG A 489 -32.85 -17.86 0.87
C ARG A 489 -33.74 -17.92 2.12
N LEU A 490 -34.42 -16.82 2.43
CA LEU A 490 -35.49 -16.75 3.42
C LEU A 490 -36.50 -15.66 3.02
N SER A 491 -37.24 -15.86 1.92
CA SER A 491 -38.45 -15.08 1.62
C SER A 491 -39.29 -15.66 0.48
N ARG A 492 -39.54 -16.97 0.47
CA ARG A 492 -40.61 -17.57 -0.37
C ARG A 492 -41.15 -18.79 0.35
N ASN A 493 -42.16 -18.58 1.19
CA ASN A 493 -43.21 -19.53 1.58
C ASN A 493 -44.08 -18.86 2.65
N ALA A 494 -45.04 -18.04 2.20
CA ALA A 494 -46.26 -17.69 2.94
C ALA A 494 -47.10 -16.74 2.06
N CYS A 495 -48.02 -17.30 1.26
CA CYS A 495 -49.31 -16.69 0.91
C CYS A 495 -50.00 -17.55 -0.18
N CYS A 496 -50.71 -18.60 0.26
CA CYS A 496 -51.81 -19.21 -0.46
C CYS A 496 -52.84 -19.65 0.59
N CYS A 497 -53.84 -18.80 0.82
CA CYS A 497 -55.13 -19.16 1.42
C CYS A 497 -56.15 -18.13 0.92
N SER A 498 -57.08 -18.57 0.07
CA SER A 498 -58.49 -18.14 0.04
C SER A 498 -59.19 -18.78 -1.17
N PRO A 499 -60.48 -19.11 -1.03
CA PRO A 499 -61.06 -20.14 -0.17
C PRO A 499 -60.81 -21.56 -0.70
#